data_AF-X1K103-F1
#
_entry.id   AF-X1K103-F1
#
_cell.length_a   1.000
_cell.length_b   1.000
_cell.length_c   1.000
_cell.angle_alpha   90.00
_cell.angle_beta   90.00
_cell.angle_gamma   90.00
#
_symmetry.space_group_name_H-M   'P 1'
#
loop_
_entity.id
_entity.type
_entity.pdbx_description
1 polymer ?
#
loop_
_entity_poly.entity_id
_entity_poly.type
_entity_poly.pdbx_seq_one_letter_code
_entity_poly.pdbx_strand_id
1 'polypeptide(L)' 'DKLMKVLNEVGLKARVPKATFYIWAKVPQGHSSVNFTKKLLDEARIAVTPGIGYGKEGEG' A
#
# COMPACT_ATOMS: atom_id res chain seq x y z
N ASP A 1 0.49 -14.36 -4.38
CA ASP A 1 -0.01 -15.12 -3.21
C ASP A 1 0.72 -14.77 -1.91
N LYS A 2 2.05 -14.91 -1.83
CA LYS A 2 2.86 -14.62 -0.63
C LYS A 2 2.66 -13.20 -0.09
N LEU A 3 2.73 -12.19 -0.97
CA LEU A 3 2.55 -10.78 -0.56
C LEU A 3 1.15 -10.53 0.03
N MET A 4 0.10 -11.07 -0.59
CA MET A 4 -1.27 -10.94 -0.07
C MET A 4 -1.44 -11.58 1.32
N LYS A 5 -0.78 -12.72 1.56
CA LYS A 5 -0.78 -13.39 2.86
C LYS A 5 -0.13 -12.51 3.93
N VAL A 6 1.08 -12.01 3.64
CA VAL A 6 1.81 -11.14 4.58
C VAL A 6 1.07 -9.84 4.85
N LEU A 7 0.51 -9.20 3.82
CA LEU A 7 -0.28 -7.98 3.98
C LEU A 7 -1.47 -8.19 4.93
N ASN A 8 -2.18 -9.31 4.81
CA ASN A 8 -3.26 -9.66 5.73
C ASN A 8 -2.75 -9.94 7.16
N GLU A 9 -1.61 -10.64 7.31
CA GLU A 9 -1.00 -10.92 8.62
C GLU A 9 -0.58 -9.66 9.36
N VAL A 10 -0.10 -8.63 8.65
CA VAL A 10 0.29 -7.33 9.23
C VAL A 10 -0.86 -6.31 9.29
N GLY A 11 -2.09 -6.73 8.91
CA GLY A 11 -3.28 -5.88 8.97
C GLY A 11 -3.42 -4.86 7.84
N LEU A 12 -2.57 -4.88 6.82
CA LEU A 12 -2.68 -4.05 5.62
C LEU A 12 -3.67 -4.69 4.64
N LYS A 13 -4.91 -4.17 4.61
CA LYS A 13 -5.95 -4.70 3.74
C LYS A 13 -5.67 -4.35 2.27
N ALA A 14 -5.67 -5.37 1.42
CA ALA A 14 -5.57 -5.22 -0.03
C ALA A 14 -6.56 -6.15 -0.74
N ARG A 15 -6.91 -5.83 -1.99
CA ARG A 15 -7.73 -6.72 -2.83
C ARG A 15 -6.83 -7.67 -3.63
N VAL A 16 -7.23 -8.94 -3.71
CA VAL A 16 -6.54 -9.92 -4.56
C VAL A 16 -6.69 -9.49 -6.03
N PRO A 17 -5.59 -9.21 -6.75
CA PRO A 17 -5.66 -8.82 -8.15
C PRO A 17 -6.10 -10.02 -9.00
N LYS A 18 -7.04 -9.80 -9.93
CA LYS A 18 -7.55 -10.86 -10.83
C LYS A 18 -6.71 -11.04 -12.10
N ALA A 19 -6.00 -9.99 -12.54
CA ALA A 19 -5.25 -10.00 -13.79
C ALA A 19 -4.07 -8.98 -13.82
N THR A 20 -3.55 -8.55 -12.66
CA THR A 20 -2.49 -7.53 -12.57
C THR A 20 -1.36 -7.93 -11.63
N PHE A 21 -0.17 -7.37 -11.86
CA PHE A 21 1.00 -7.54 -10.98
C PHE A 21 1.07 -6.52 -9.85
N TYR A 22 0.25 -5.48 -9.90
CA TYR A 22 0.16 -4.45 -8.87
C TYR A 22 -0.94 -4.78 -7.86
N ILE A 23 -0.68 -4.41 -6.61
CA ILE A 23 -1.63 -4.55 -5.50
C ILE A 23 -1.96 -3.16 -4.99
N TRP A 24 -3.25 -2.91 -4.79
CA TRP A 24 -3.73 -1.72 -4.11
C TRP A 24 -4.01 -2.04 -2.65
N ALA A 25 -3.18 -1.51 -1.74
CA ALA A 25 -3.32 -1.67 -0.30
C ALA A 25 -3.88 -0.38 0.30
N LYS A 26 -4.82 -0.53 1.24
CA LYS A 26 -5.41 0.60 1.96
C LYS A 26 -4.36 1.27 2.85
N VAL A 27 -4.31 2.60 2.81
CA VAL A 27 -3.46 3.38 3.72
C VAL A 27 -4.01 3.27 5.15
N PRO A 28 -3.16 2.97 6.17
CA PRO A 28 -3.60 2.94 7.55
C PRO A 28 -4.21 4.26 8.02
N GLN A 29 -5.18 4.19 8.94
CA GLN A 29 -5.80 5.39 9.49
C GLN A 29 -4.76 6.32 10.12
N GLY A 30 -4.94 7.63 9.94
CA GLY A 30 -4.00 8.65 10.43
C GLY A 30 -2.78 8.87 9.54
N HIS A 31 -2.69 8.18 8.41
CA HIS A 31 -1.63 8.36 7.42
C HIS A 31 -2.19 8.93 6.11
N SER A 32 -1.36 9.71 5.41
CA SER A 32 -1.55 10.05 4.00
C SER A 32 -0.81 9.02 3.14
N SER A 33 -1.18 8.89 1.87
CA SER A 33 -0.49 7.97 0.95
C SER A 33 1.00 8.29 0.83
N VAL A 34 1.34 9.58 0.89
CA VAL A 34 2.72 10.09 0.83
C VAL A 34 3.49 9.76 2.11
N ASN A 35 2.93 10.08 3.29
CA ASN A 35 3.67 9.88 4.54
C ASN A 35 3.87 8.38 4.84
N PHE A 36 2.90 7.53 4.47
CA PHE A 36 3.00 6.09 4.64
C PHE A 36 4.06 5.50 3.71
N THR A 37 4.08 5.92 2.45
CA THR A 37 5.11 5.52 1.49
C THR A 37 6.50 5.91 1.99
N LYS A 38 6.66 7.13 2.50
CA LYS A 38 7.94 7.58 3.07
C LYS A 38 8.34 6.74 4.30
N LYS A 39 7.40 6.46 5.21
CA LYS A 39 7.64 5.62 6.39
C LYS A 39 8.14 4.22 6.00
N LEU A 40 7.52 3.59 5.00
CA LEU A 40 7.95 2.29 4.49
C LEU A 40 9.37 2.32 3.90
N LEU A 41 9.73 3.39 3.19
CA LEU A 41 11.07 3.55 2.63
C LEU A 41 12.12 3.76 3.75
N ASP A 42 11.83 4.63 4.71
CA ASP A 42 12.76 5.04 5.74
C ASP A 42 12.98 3.93 6.79
N GLU A 43 11.91 3.29 7.25
CA GLU A 43 11.95 2.33 8.37
C GLU A 43 12.06 0.88 7.90
N ALA A 44 11.41 0.52 6.80
CA ALA A 44 11.36 -0.86 6.32
C ALA A 44 12.20 -1.11 5.06
N ARG A 45 12.78 -0.06 4.46
CA ARG A 45 13.51 -0.13 3.17
C ARG A 45 12.66 -0.68 2.04
N ILE A 46 11.35 -0.41 2.08
CA ILE A 46 10.39 -0.84 1.06
C ILE A 46 9.98 0.37 0.23
N ALA A 47 10.30 0.35 -1.06
CA ALA A 47 9.84 1.36 -2.01
C ALA A 47 8.46 0.99 -2.58
N VAL A 48 7.50 1.91 -2.47
CA VAL A 48 6.17 1.81 -3.09
C VAL A 48 5.79 3.16 -3.72
N THR A 49 4.75 3.16 -4.55
CA THR A 49 4.22 4.39 -5.15
C THR A 49 3.12 4.98 -4.27
N PRO A 50 3.17 6.27 -3.91
CA PRO A 50 2.09 6.91 -3.17
C PRO A 50 0.85 7.02 -4.06
N GLY A 51 -0.29 6.57 -3.53
CA GLY A 51 -1.50 6.44 -4.32
C GLY A 51 -2.07 7.75 -4.86
N ILE A 52 -1.83 8.89 -4.20
CA ILE A 52 -2.20 10.24 -4.71
C ILE A 52 -1.62 10.53 -6.10
N GLY A 53 -0.52 9.88 -6.49
CA GLY A 53 0.05 10.00 -7.83
C GLY A 53 -0.88 9.48 -8.94
N TYR A 54 -1.88 8.68 -8.59
CA TYR A 54 -2.93 8.17 -9.49
C TYR A 54 -4.24 8.96 -9.41
N GLY A 55 -4.27 10.08 -8.67
CA GLY A 55 -5.44 10.95 -8.49
C GLY A 55 -5.97 10.97 -7.06
N LYS A 56 -6.95 11.84 -6.79
CA LYS A 56 -7.52 12.05 -5.44
C LYS A 56 -8.11 10.77 -4.84
N GLU A 57 -8.74 9.94 -5.67
CA GLU A 57 -9.30 8.64 -5.27
C GLU A 57 -8.22 7.62 -4.88
N GLY A 58 -6.95 7.92 -5.14
CA GLY A 58 -5.81 7.08 -4.78
C GLY A 58 -5.25 7.34 -3.40
N GLU A 59 -5.78 8.27 -2.61
CA GLU A 59 -5.19 8.63 -1.32
C GLU A 59 -5.28 7.52 -0.25
N GLY A 60 -6.22 6.57 -0.40
CA GLY A 60 -6.30 5.36 0.44
C GLY A 60 -7.68 5.05 1.00
#